data_AF-A0A420CVM6-F1
#
_entry.id   AF-A0A420CVM6-F1
#
_cell.length_a   1.000
_cell.length_b   1.000
_cell.length_c   1.000
_cell.angle_alpha   90.00
_cell.angle_beta   90.00
_cell.angle_gamma   90.00
#
_symmetry.space_group_name_H-M   'P 1'
#
loop_
_entity.id
_entity.type
_entity.pdbx_description
1 polymer ?
#
loop_
_entity_poly.entity_id
_entity_poly.type
_entity_poly.pdbx_seq_one_letter_code
_entity_poly.pdbx_strand_id
1 'polypeptide(L)'
;MINLVLCIGLIVLIKEGIKTKLPVIILLTGELMLELTDLTDRLMKLNTLNIYNYTLSQFFGLMTLTVIYNHYYIQLSLKLRWMIYCYAILALITNLLYVQDNTRITFYSNIITSIIICSYAASYFMKIIRQGRADRNMFIVNILVFLFFSIECIISTTFNFLISNHLSWVAPIWLFRGILLLSFYIAFINLGCGVGKIRIR
;
A
#
# COMPACT_ATOMS: atom_id res chain seq x y z
N MET A 1 -12.88 12.20 -1.10
CA MET A 1 -11.71 12.91 -0.53
C MET A 1 -10.40 12.29 -1.00
N ILE A 2 -10.20 10.98 -0.84
CA ILE A 2 -8.99 10.25 -1.29
C ILE A 2 -8.68 10.51 -2.77
N ASN A 3 -9.67 10.33 -3.67
CA ASN A 3 -9.53 10.62 -5.10
C ASN A 3 -9.02 12.05 -5.38
N LEU A 4 -9.48 13.06 -4.64
CA LEU A 4 -9.03 14.44 -4.81
C LEU A 4 -7.57 14.61 -4.37
N VAL A 5 -7.18 14.02 -3.24
CA VAL A 5 -5.80 14.07 -2.74
C VAL A 5 -4.84 13.39 -3.72
N LEU A 6 -5.21 12.23 -4.26
CA LEU A 6 -4.42 11.53 -5.27
C LEU A 6 -4.29 12.35 -6.56
N CYS A 7 -5.37 12.93 -7.07
CA CYS A 7 -5.34 13.80 -8.25
C CYS A 7 -4.43 15.03 -8.04
N ILE A 8 -4.61 15.76 -6.93
CA ILE A 8 -3.80 16.94 -6.61
C ILE A 8 -2.33 16.53 -6.45
N GLY A 9 -2.06 15.45 -5.73
CA GLY A 9 -0.73 14.91 -5.52
C GLY A 9 -0.02 14.59 -6.84
N LEU A 10 -0.70 13.92 -7.77
CA LEU A 10 -0.16 13.61 -9.09
C LEU A 10 0.14 14.86 -9.92
N ILE A 11 -0.76 15.85 -9.92
CA ILE A 11 -0.54 17.13 -10.62
C ILE A 11 0.73 17.82 -10.10
N VAL A 12 0.92 17.86 -8.77
CA VAL A 12 2.10 18.44 -8.15
C VAL A 12 3.37 17.68 -8.55
N LEU A 13 3.34 16.34 -8.49
CA LEU A 13 4.50 15.52 -8.81
C LEU A 13 4.93 15.61 -10.28
N ILE A 14 3.97 15.69 -11.21
CA ILE A 14 4.25 15.81 -12.65
C ILE A 14 4.88 17.18 -12.95
N LYS A 15 4.39 18.26 -12.33
CA LYS A 15 4.92 19.62 -12.54
C LYS A 15 6.39 19.78 -12.13
N GLU A 16 6.83 19.03 -11.14
CA GLU A 16 8.19 19.11 -10.61
C GLU A 16 9.21 18.16 -11.30
N GLY A 17 8.80 17.42 -12.33
CA GLY A 17 9.68 16.55 -13.14
C GLY A 17 9.62 15.06 -12.75
N ILE A 18 9.66 14.19 -13.77
CA ILE A 18 9.18 12.80 -13.68
C ILE A 18 10.29 11.78 -13.33
N LYS A 19 11.53 11.96 -13.83
CA LYS A 19 12.55 10.88 -13.85
C LYS A 19 12.87 10.31 -12.46
N THR A 20 13.07 11.16 -11.46
CA THR A 20 13.45 10.72 -10.10
C THR A 20 12.25 10.29 -9.26
N LYS A 21 11.02 10.50 -9.73
CA LYS A 21 9.78 10.28 -8.98
C LYS A 21 8.92 9.16 -9.56
N LEU A 22 9.39 8.52 -10.63
CA LEU A 22 8.64 7.53 -11.40
C LEU A 22 8.01 6.42 -10.53
N PRO A 23 8.70 5.80 -9.55
CA PRO A 23 8.08 4.75 -8.73
C PRO A 23 6.91 5.25 -7.88
N VAL A 24 7.01 6.49 -7.37
CA VAL A 24 5.95 7.12 -6.57
C VAL A 24 4.78 7.53 -7.44
N ILE A 25 5.05 8.06 -8.65
CA ILE A 25 4.01 8.39 -9.64
C ILE A 25 3.26 7.12 -10.02
N ILE A 26 3.97 6.02 -10.30
CA ILE A 26 3.34 4.74 -10.62
C ILE A 26 2.42 4.30 -9.46
N LEU A 27 2.92 4.25 -8.22
CA LEU A 27 2.10 3.92 -7.04
C LEU A 27 0.82 4.78 -6.98
N LEU A 28 0.93 6.10 -7.04
CA LEU A 28 -0.22 6.99 -6.90
C LEU A 28 -1.20 6.92 -8.07
N THR A 29 -0.71 6.70 -9.30
CA THR A 29 -1.59 6.53 -10.48
C THR A 29 -2.38 5.24 -10.42
N GLY A 30 -1.76 4.10 -10.07
CA GLY A 30 -2.50 2.84 -9.97
C GLY A 30 -3.53 2.86 -8.84
N GLU A 31 -3.17 3.43 -7.69
CA GLU A 31 -4.12 3.62 -6.58
C GLU A 31 -5.26 4.56 -6.95
N LEU A 32 -4.98 5.65 -7.69
CA LEU A 32 -6.04 6.54 -8.20
C LEU A 32 -6.99 5.82 -9.16
N MET A 33 -6.47 4.99 -10.07
CA MET A 33 -7.32 4.23 -10.99
C MET A 33 -8.25 3.29 -10.23
N LEU A 34 -7.75 2.61 -9.20
CA LEU A 34 -8.54 1.68 -8.38
C LEU A 34 -9.61 2.40 -7.55
N GLU A 35 -9.27 3.53 -6.95
CA GLU A 35 -10.20 4.37 -6.18
C GLU A 35 -11.26 5.06 -7.07
N LEU A 36 -10.92 5.37 -8.33
CA LEU A 36 -11.88 5.86 -9.33
C LEU A 36 -12.82 4.75 -9.80
N THR A 37 -12.32 3.53 -9.99
CA THR A 37 -13.16 2.37 -10.31
C THR A 37 -14.16 2.10 -9.18
N ASP A 38 -13.71 2.06 -7.92
CA ASP A 38 -14.62 1.90 -6.76
C ASP A 38 -15.65 3.04 -6.66
N LEU A 39 -15.24 4.29 -6.90
CA LEU A 39 -16.19 5.41 -6.94
C LEU A 39 -17.24 5.23 -8.05
N THR A 40 -16.82 4.81 -9.24
CA THR A 40 -17.70 4.60 -10.38
C THR A 40 -18.69 3.46 -10.10
N ASP A 41 -18.21 2.35 -9.54
CA ASP A 41 -19.04 1.20 -9.17
C ASP A 41 -20.10 1.59 -8.15
N ARG A 42 -19.74 2.39 -7.13
CA ARG A 42 -20.70 2.90 -6.13
C ARG A 42 -21.74 3.84 -6.74
N LEU A 43 -21.32 4.72 -7.66
CA LEU A 43 -22.23 5.62 -8.37
C LEU A 43 -23.19 4.85 -9.28
N MET A 44 -22.70 3.79 -9.93
CA MET A 44 -23.49 2.92 -10.81
C MET A 44 -24.24 1.81 -10.06
N LYS A 45 -24.12 1.72 -8.73
CA LYS A 45 -24.69 0.66 -7.87
C LYS A 45 -24.28 -0.77 -8.29
N LEU A 46 -23.09 -0.91 -8.88
CA LEU A 46 -22.51 -2.19 -9.30
C LEU A 46 -21.77 -2.80 -8.10
N ASN A 47 -22.48 -3.56 -7.26
CA ASN A 47 -21.92 -4.13 -6.01
C ASN A 47 -20.98 -5.34 -6.21
N THR A 48 -20.58 -5.66 -7.44
CA THR A 48 -19.88 -6.93 -7.79
C THR A 48 -18.37 -6.82 -7.97
N LEU A 49 -17.80 -5.61 -8.09
CA LEU A 49 -16.41 -5.41 -8.54
C LEU A 49 -15.39 -5.11 -7.43
N ASN A 50 -15.84 -4.88 -6.20
CA ASN A 50 -14.98 -4.45 -5.10
C ASN A 50 -13.89 -5.48 -4.72
N ILE A 51 -14.19 -6.79 -4.83
CA ILE A 51 -13.24 -7.87 -4.52
C ILE A 51 -12.04 -7.87 -5.49
N TYR A 52 -12.28 -7.57 -6.76
CA TYR A 52 -11.24 -7.50 -7.78
C TYR A 52 -10.35 -6.27 -7.60
N ASN A 53 -10.96 -5.10 -7.36
CA ASN A 53 -10.23 -3.85 -7.09
C ASN A 53 -9.31 -4.00 -5.88
N TYR A 54 -9.79 -4.65 -4.82
CA TYR A 54 -9.02 -4.91 -3.62
C TYR A 54 -7.82 -5.83 -3.87
N THR A 55 -8.02 -6.94 -4.59
CA THR A 55 -6.93 -7.86 -4.96
C THR A 55 -5.88 -7.18 -5.84
N LEU A 56 -6.32 -6.36 -6.81
CA LEU A 56 -5.44 -5.59 -7.67
C LEU A 56 -4.65 -4.53 -6.90
N SER A 57 -5.28 -3.83 -5.96
CA SER A 57 -4.59 -2.86 -5.09
C SER A 57 -3.47 -3.52 -4.30
N GLN A 58 -3.68 -4.71 -3.77
CA GLN A 58 -2.64 -5.40 -3.01
C GLN A 58 -1.48 -5.87 -3.86
N PHE A 59 -1.77 -6.47 -5.01
CA PHE A 59 -0.75 -6.85 -5.96
C PHE A 59 0.08 -5.64 -6.37
N PHE A 60 -0.60 -4.56 -6.75
CA PHE A 60 0.04 -3.34 -7.20
C PHE A 60 0.85 -2.67 -6.09
N GLY A 61 0.28 -2.57 -4.88
CA GLY A 61 0.93 -2.04 -3.70
C GLY A 61 2.19 -2.81 -3.34
N LEU A 62 2.14 -4.15 -3.32
CA LEU A 62 3.32 -4.97 -3.02
C LEU A 62 4.42 -4.79 -4.06
N MET A 63 4.08 -4.79 -5.36
CA MET A 63 5.05 -4.63 -6.45
C MET A 63 5.72 -3.26 -6.40
N THR A 64 4.92 -2.20 -6.31
CA THR A 64 5.41 -0.81 -6.32
C THR A 64 6.16 -0.45 -5.06
N LEU A 65 5.69 -0.87 -3.87
CA LEU A 65 6.42 -0.66 -2.62
C LEU A 65 7.74 -1.41 -2.62
N THR A 66 7.80 -2.63 -3.17
CA THR A 66 9.08 -3.36 -3.30
C THR A 66 10.08 -2.57 -4.16
N VAL A 67 9.63 -1.93 -5.24
CA VAL A 67 10.49 -1.06 -6.07
C VAL A 67 10.92 0.20 -5.32
N ILE A 68 10.00 0.88 -4.64
CA ILE A 68 10.29 2.08 -3.86
C ILE A 68 11.29 1.77 -2.74
N TYR A 69 11.07 0.70 -1.97
CA TYR A 69 11.96 0.30 -0.91
C TYR A 69 13.35 -0.07 -1.44
N ASN A 70 13.40 -0.79 -2.57
CA ASN A 70 14.66 -1.13 -3.21
C ASN A 70 15.45 0.11 -3.69
N HIS A 71 14.75 1.14 -4.16
CA HIS A 71 15.37 2.32 -4.74
C HIS A 71 15.77 3.36 -3.70
N TYR A 72 14.93 3.61 -2.68
CA TYR A 72 15.13 4.73 -1.74
C TYR A 72 15.60 4.32 -0.34
N TYR A 73 15.35 3.09 0.09
CA TYR A 73 15.48 2.73 1.51
C TYR A 73 16.54 1.64 1.77
N ILE A 74 16.45 0.51 1.06
CA ILE A 74 17.21 -0.71 1.31
C ILE A 74 17.60 -1.35 -0.03
N GLN A 75 18.85 -1.77 -0.22
CA GLN A 75 19.21 -2.60 -1.36
C GLN A 75 18.77 -4.05 -1.11
N LEU A 76 17.68 -4.47 -1.74
CA LEU A 76 17.18 -5.84 -1.66
C LEU A 76 17.98 -6.74 -2.61
N SER A 77 18.32 -7.94 -2.14
CA SER A 77 19.00 -8.91 -3.00
C SER A 77 18.09 -9.32 -4.16
N LEU A 78 18.69 -9.57 -5.33
CA LEU A 78 17.94 -9.94 -6.54
C LEU A 78 17.06 -11.18 -6.31
N LYS A 79 17.57 -12.17 -5.56
CA LYS A 79 16.84 -13.40 -5.22
C LYS A 79 15.57 -13.10 -4.42
N LEU A 80 15.66 -12.28 -3.38
CA LEU A 80 14.50 -11.93 -2.55
C LEU A 80 13.44 -11.19 -3.36
N ARG A 81 13.86 -10.25 -4.22
CA ARG A 81 12.95 -9.51 -5.11
C ARG A 81 12.16 -10.45 -6.03
N TRP A 82 12.83 -11.41 -6.65
CA TRP A 82 12.16 -12.42 -7.47
C TRP A 82 11.19 -13.27 -6.67
N MET A 83 11.54 -13.68 -5.45
CA MET A 83 10.62 -14.41 -4.58
C MET A 83 9.36 -13.61 -4.28
N ILE A 84 9.49 -12.31 -3.99
CA ILE A 84 8.36 -11.42 -3.73
C ILE A 84 7.49 -11.26 -4.97
N TYR A 85 8.09 -11.08 -6.16
CA TYR A 85 7.35 -10.93 -7.40
C TYR A 85 6.62 -12.22 -7.80
N CYS A 86 7.27 -13.37 -7.66
CA CYS A 86 6.63 -14.67 -7.86
C CYS A 86 5.46 -14.87 -6.90
N TYR A 87 5.64 -14.52 -5.62
CA TYR A 87 4.56 -14.55 -4.64
C TYR A 87 3.39 -13.63 -5.03
N ALA A 88 3.67 -12.39 -5.44
CA ALA A 88 2.64 -11.43 -5.85
C ALA A 88 1.81 -11.96 -7.04
N ILE A 89 2.48 -12.50 -8.06
CA ILE A 89 1.81 -13.07 -9.25
C ILE A 89 0.98 -14.30 -8.86
N LEU A 90 1.55 -15.20 -8.06
CA LEU A 90 0.85 -16.40 -7.62
C LEU A 90 -0.38 -16.04 -6.79
N ALA A 91 -0.26 -15.09 -5.87
CA ALA A 91 -1.35 -14.55 -5.07
C ALA A 91 -2.44 -13.91 -5.95
N LEU A 92 -2.06 -13.15 -6.99
CA LEU A 92 -3.04 -12.56 -7.91
C LEU A 92 -3.82 -13.65 -8.66
N ILE A 93 -3.12 -14.64 -9.21
CA ILE A 93 -3.73 -15.74 -9.97
C ILE A 93 -4.67 -16.56 -9.08
N THR A 94 -4.23 -16.93 -7.87
CA THR A 94 -5.07 -17.71 -6.95
C THR A 94 -6.30 -16.93 -6.54
N ASN A 95 -6.15 -15.64 -6.20
CA ASN A 95 -7.30 -14.83 -5.82
C ASN A 95 -8.28 -14.62 -6.98
N LEU A 96 -7.81 -14.45 -8.23
CA LEU A 96 -8.67 -14.31 -9.41
C LEU A 96 -9.40 -15.61 -9.80
N LEU A 97 -8.74 -16.75 -9.69
CA LEU A 97 -9.31 -18.05 -10.04
C LEU A 97 -10.27 -18.61 -8.97
N TYR A 98 -10.03 -18.30 -7.70
CA TYR A 98 -10.81 -18.82 -6.57
C TYR A 98 -11.86 -17.85 -6.01
N VAL A 99 -12.17 -16.75 -6.72
CA VAL A 99 -13.23 -15.78 -6.32
C VAL A 99 -14.58 -16.46 -6.08
N GLN A 100 -14.82 -17.64 -6.66
CA GLN A 100 -16.11 -18.31 -6.62
C GLN A 100 -16.45 -19.04 -5.31
N ASP A 101 -15.48 -19.45 -4.48
CA ASP A 101 -15.80 -20.42 -3.40
C ASP A 101 -15.42 -20.02 -1.97
N ASN A 102 -14.60 -19.00 -1.71
CA ASN A 102 -14.23 -18.70 -0.31
C ASN A 102 -13.68 -17.28 -0.11
N THR A 103 -14.42 -16.45 0.63
CA THR A 103 -13.92 -15.21 1.25
C THR A 103 -12.66 -15.43 2.10
N ARG A 104 -12.37 -16.68 2.50
CA ARG A 104 -11.21 -17.05 3.33
C ARG A 104 -9.87 -16.87 2.62
N ILE A 105 -9.77 -17.13 1.32
CA ILE A 105 -8.48 -17.21 0.61
C ILE A 105 -7.86 -15.81 0.43
N THR A 106 -8.69 -14.81 0.15
CA THR A 106 -8.27 -13.41 0.04
C THR A 106 -7.66 -12.90 1.34
N PHE A 107 -8.30 -13.13 2.50
CA PHE A 107 -7.77 -12.65 3.79
C PHE A 107 -6.37 -13.17 4.15
N TYR A 108 -6.05 -14.43 3.87
CA TYR A 108 -4.71 -14.97 4.17
C TYR A 108 -3.62 -14.37 3.28
N SER A 109 -3.93 -14.13 2.01
CA SER A 109 -3.00 -13.45 1.09
C SER A 109 -2.71 -12.01 1.55
N ASN A 110 -3.71 -11.30 2.07
CA ASN A 110 -3.56 -9.96 2.62
C ASN A 110 -2.59 -9.93 3.80
N ILE A 111 -2.72 -10.91 4.70
CA ILE A 111 -1.91 -11.01 5.91
C ILE A 111 -0.43 -11.16 5.53
N ILE A 112 -0.12 -12.09 4.63
CA ILE A 112 1.25 -12.33 4.17
C ILE A 112 1.81 -11.08 3.48
N THR A 113 1.03 -10.47 2.57
CA THR A 113 1.43 -9.23 1.88
C THR A 113 1.74 -8.11 2.87
N SER A 114 0.88 -7.93 3.88
CA SER A 114 1.06 -6.92 4.92
C SER A 114 2.30 -7.19 5.77
N ILE A 115 2.57 -8.46 6.12
CA ILE A 115 3.77 -8.85 6.86
C ILE A 115 5.05 -8.57 6.06
N ILE A 116 5.06 -8.86 4.75
CA ILE A 116 6.20 -8.57 3.87
C ILE A 116 6.49 -7.05 3.87
N ILE A 117 5.46 -6.22 3.71
CA ILE A 117 5.63 -4.76 3.68
C ILE A 117 6.05 -4.21 5.04
N CYS A 118 5.46 -4.72 6.14
CA CYS A 118 5.90 -4.37 7.49
C CYS A 118 7.36 -4.74 7.73
N SER A 119 7.83 -5.86 7.18
CA SER A 119 9.22 -6.29 7.26
C SER A 119 10.18 -5.33 6.57
N TYR A 120 9.76 -4.69 5.47
CA TYR A 120 10.55 -3.63 4.83
C TYR A 120 10.71 -2.42 5.75
N ALA A 121 9.62 -1.94 6.35
CA ALA A 121 9.66 -0.82 7.27
C ALA A 121 10.47 -1.14 8.54
N ALA A 122 10.32 -2.35 9.09
CA ALA A 122 11.10 -2.82 10.23
C ALA A 122 12.61 -2.88 9.91
N SER A 123 12.98 -3.39 8.73
CA SER A 123 14.38 -3.40 8.28
C SER A 123 14.95 -1.99 8.13
N TYR A 124 14.14 -1.03 7.67
CA TYR A 124 14.55 0.37 7.61
C TYR A 124 14.75 0.97 9.01
N PHE A 125 13.86 0.69 9.98
CA PHE A 125 14.06 1.12 11.37
C PHE A 125 15.35 0.54 11.97
N MET A 126 15.65 -0.73 11.73
CA MET A 126 16.92 -1.33 12.16
C MET A 126 18.14 -0.61 11.55
N LYS A 127 18.06 -0.24 10.28
CA LYS A 127 19.11 0.56 9.62
C LYS A 127 19.28 1.94 10.28
N ILE A 128 18.19 2.62 10.61
CA ILE A 128 18.25 3.91 11.32
C ILE A 128 18.88 3.74 12.70
N ILE A 129 18.41 2.77 13.49
CA ILE A 129 18.93 2.52 14.84
C ILE A 129 20.45 2.27 14.79
N ARG A 130 20.93 1.54 13.77
CA ARG A 130 22.35 1.25 13.59
C ARG A 130 23.18 2.46 13.13
N GLN A 131 22.62 3.35 12.30
CA GLN A 131 23.36 4.45 11.68
C GLN A 131 23.17 5.81 12.37
N GLY A 132 22.17 5.94 13.25
CA GLY A 132 21.87 7.15 14.01
C GLY A 132 21.45 8.37 13.18
N ARG A 133 21.22 8.20 11.87
CA ARG A 133 20.84 9.26 10.93
C ARG A 133 19.58 8.84 10.17
N ALA A 134 18.58 9.71 10.19
CA ALA A 134 17.35 9.53 9.44
C ALA A 134 16.97 10.83 8.73
N ASP A 135 16.60 10.73 7.46
CA ASP A 135 15.90 11.82 6.79
C ASP A 135 14.45 11.86 7.32
N ARG A 136 14.00 13.04 7.73
CA ARG A 136 12.68 13.22 8.35
C ARG A 136 11.55 12.74 7.45
N ASN A 137 11.62 13.01 6.14
CA ASN A 137 10.55 12.62 5.20
C ASN A 137 10.52 11.11 5.01
N MET A 138 11.69 10.48 4.85
CA MET A 138 11.82 9.03 4.74
C MET A 138 11.37 8.28 6.00
N PHE A 139 11.64 8.87 7.18
CA PHE A 139 11.22 8.30 8.45
C PHE A 139 9.71 8.35 8.64
N ILE A 140 9.08 9.50 8.36
CA ILE A 140 7.61 9.66 8.45
C ILE A 140 6.90 8.68 7.52
N VAL A 141 7.38 8.52 6.28
CA VAL A 141 6.81 7.56 5.33
C VAL A 141 6.87 6.14 5.88
N ASN A 142 8.01 5.72 6.44
CA ASN A 142 8.13 4.36 7.00
C ASN A 142 7.21 4.12 8.20
N ILE A 143 7.03 5.11 9.08
CA ILE A 143 6.06 5.02 10.19
C ILE A 143 4.66 4.80 9.64
N LEU A 144 4.25 5.57 8.63
CA LEU A 144 2.91 5.48 8.07
C LEU A 144 2.69 4.19 7.28
N VAL A 145 3.70 3.73 6.52
CA VAL A 145 3.69 2.40 5.88
C VAL A 145 3.53 1.32 6.95
N PHE A 146 4.35 1.33 8.00
CA PHE A 146 4.29 0.33 9.05
C PHE A 146 2.93 0.31 9.76
N LEU A 147 2.41 1.49 10.15
CA LEU A 147 1.13 1.61 10.82
C LEU A 147 -0.04 1.14 9.94
N PHE A 148 -0.07 1.58 8.69
CA PHE A 148 -1.14 1.21 7.76
C PHE A 148 -1.19 -0.30 7.55
N PHE A 149 -0.06 -0.94 7.19
CA PHE A 149 -0.04 -2.38 6.93
C PHE A 149 -0.14 -3.24 8.20
N SER A 150 0.27 -2.72 9.37
CA SER A 150 0.00 -3.41 10.65
C SER A 150 -1.49 -3.47 10.94
N ILE A 151 -2.21 -2.37 10.71
CA ILE A 151 -3.67 -2.34 10.87
C ILE A 151 -4.36 -3.21 9.82
N GLU A 152 -3.92 -3.21 8.55
CA GLU A 152 -4.44 -4.15 7.54
C GLU A 152 -4.29 -5.62 7.97
N CYS A 153 -3.16 -5.96 8.60
CA CYS A 153 -2.90 -7.29 9.12
C CYS A 153 -3.85 -7.64 10.28
N ILE A 154 -4.07 -6.71 11.22
CA ILE A 154 -4.99 -6.91 12.35
C ILE A 154 -6.43 -7.05 11.83
N ILE A 155 -6.85 -6.19 10.91
CA ILE A 155 -8.18 -6.27 10.31
C ILE A 155 -8.35 -7.62 9.61
N SER A 156 -7.41 -8.01 8.76
CA SER A 156 -7.51 -9.27 7.99
C SER A 156 -7.54 -10.52 8.88
N THR A 157 -6.90 -10.49 10.05
CA THR A 157 -6.95 -11.59 11.02
C THR A 157 -8.23 -11.59 11.86
N THR A 158 -8.77 -10.42 12.18
CA THR A 158 -9.92 -10.28 13.10
C THR A 158 -11.28 -10.09 12.39
N PHE A 159 -11.29 -9.92 11.08
CA PHE A 159 -12.50 -9.56 10.32
C PHE A 159 -13.68 -10.51 10.53
N ASN A 160 -13.43 -11.82 10.45
CA ASN A 160 -14.45 -12.84 10.68
C ASN A 160 -15.00 -12.78 12.11
N PHE A 161 -14.15 -12.54 13.11
CA PHE A 161 -14.56 -12.41 14.50
C PHE A 161 -15.39 -11.13 14.73
N LEU A 162 -14.95 -10.01 14.14
CA LEU A 162 -15.63 -8.72 14.26
C LEU A 162 -17.04 -8.75 13.66
N ILE A 163 -17.21 -9.35 12.49
CA ILE A 163 -18.53 -9.48 11.86
C ILE A 163 -19.46 -10.36 12.70
N SER A 164 -18.95 -11.48 13.22
CA SER A 164 -19.79 -12.43 13.96
C SER A 164 -20.16 -11.97 15.37
N ASN A 165 -19.27 -11.24 16.07
CA ASN A 165 -19.46 -10.94 17.49
C ASN A 165 -19.57 -9.45 17.83
N HIS A 166 -19.00 -8.55 17.02
CA HIS A 166 -18.87 -7.12 17.34
C HIS A 166 -19.04 -6.21 16.11
N LEU A 167 -20.18 -6.35 15.42
CA LEU A 167 -20.48 -5.59 14.19
C LEU A 167 -20.37 -4.06 14.39
N SER A 168 -20.69 -3.55 15.57
CA SER A 168 -20.59 -2.12 15.90
C SER A 168 -19.16 -1.57 15.85
N TRP A 169 -18.15 -2.42 16.05
CA TRP A 169 -16.74 -2.05 15.99
C TRP A 169 -16.16 -2.06 14.58
N VAL A 170 -16.86 -2.66 13.62
CA VAL A 170 -16.43 -2.71 12.22
C VAL A 170 -16.34 -1.28 11.67
N ALA A 171 -17.41 -0.49 11.72
CA ALA A 171 -17.43 0.85 11.13
C ALA A 171 -16.32 1.79 11.66
N PRO A 172 -16.06 1.90 12.98
CA PRO A 172 -14.93 2.66 13.51
C PRO A 172 -13.56 2.20 13.00
N ILE A 173 -13.33 0.89 12.93
CA ILE A 173 -12.06 0.32 12.44
C ILE A 173 -11.85 0.65 10.96
N TRP A 174 -12.90 0.55 10.15
CA TRP A 174 -12.85 0.93 8.73
C TRP A 174 -12.61 2.43 8.52
N LEU A 175 -13.19 3.28 9.36
CA LEU A 175 -12.95 4.73 9.31
C LEU A 175 -11.50 5.06 9.68
N PHE A 176 -10.98 4.43 10.74
CA PHE A 176 -9.59 4.58 11.15
C PHE A 176 -8.61 4.13 10.05
N ARG A 177 -8.88 2.97 9.42
CA ARG A 177 -8.17 2.50 8.22
C ARG A 177 -8.16 3.55 7.12
N GLY A 178 -9.30 4.18 6.84
CA GLY A 178 -9.41 5.24 5.82
C GLY A 178 -8.56 6.48 6.13
N ILE A 179 -8.45 6.88 7.40
CA ILE A 179 -7.58 7.98 7.83
C ILE A 179 -6.10 7.62 7.63
N LEU A 180 -5.72 6.38 7.97
CA LEU A 180 -4.36 5.90 7.74
C LEU A 180 -4.02 5.82 6.25
N LEU A 181 -4.95 5.36 5.42
CA LEU A 181 -4.78 5.31 3.96
C LEU A 181 -4.56 6.71 3.37
N LEU A 182 -5.36 7.68 3.79
CA LEU A 182 -5.17 9.08 3.39
C LEU A 182 -3.78 9.59 3.81
N SER A 183 -3.39 9.33 5.06
CA SER A 183 -2.10 9.75 5.60
C SER A 183 -0.94 9.10 4.83
N PHE A 184 -1.10 7.83 4.46
CA PHE A 184 -0.18 7.07 3.63
C PHE A 184 0.01 7.76 2.26
N TYR A 185 -1.07 8.10 1.55
CA TYR A 185 -0.94 8.79 0.25
C TYR A 185 -0.28 10.17 0.38
N ILE A 186 -0.63 10.95 1.40
CA ILE A 186 0.01 12.26 1.65
C ILE A 186 1.51 12.08 1.90
N ALA A 187 1.91 11.06 2.65
CA ALA A 187 3.32 10.77 2.90
C ALA A 187 4.09 10.44 1.62
N PHE A 188 3.50 9.65 0.72
CA PHE A 188 4.10 9.34 -0.58
C PHE A 188 4.18 10.55 -1.52
N ILE A 189 3.16 11.40 -1.52
CA ILE A 189 3.21 12.68 -2.26
C ILE A 189 4.36 13.54 -1.72
N ASN A 190 4.49 13.66 -0.40
CA ASN A 190 5.59 14.41 0.22
C ASN A 190 6.96 13.79 -0.06
N LEU A 191 7.07 12.46 -0.05
CA LEU A 191 8.28 11.74 -0.46
C LEU A 191 8.66 12.15 -1.88
N GLY A 192 7.73 12.07 -2.83
CA GLY A 192 7.94 12.43 -4.22
C GLY A 192 8.38 13.89 -4.41
N CYS A 193 7.82 14.83 -3.65
CA CYS A 193 8.28 16.23 -3.64
C CYS A 193 9.69 16.36 -3.04
N GLY A 194 10.01 15.56 -2.03
CA GLY A 194 11.30 15.53 -1.35
C GLY A 194 12.44 14.88 -2.15
N VAL A 195 12.15 13.95 -3.08
CA VAL A 195 13.20 13.20 -3.81
C VAL A 195 14.16 14.12 -4.59
N GLY A 196 13.71 15.27 -5.08
CA GLY A 196 14.59 16.24 -5.75
C GLY A 196 15.61 16.92 -4.82
N LYS A 197 15.38 16.89 -3.50
CA LYS A 197 16.25 17.49 -2.46
C LYS A 197 17.06 16.45 -1.70
N ILE A 198 16.68 15.18 -1.77
CA ILE A 198 17.42 14.06 -1.20
C ILE A 198 18.67 13.86 -2.08
N ARG A 199 19.82 14.33 -1.59
CA ARG A 199 21.12 13.96 -2.16
C ARG A 199 21.26 12.44 -2.07
N ILE A 200 21.04 11.76 -3.20
CA ILE A 200 21.53 10.39 -3.39
C ILE A 200 23.05 10.50 -3.26
N ARG A 201 23.60 9.91 -2.20
CA ARG A 201 25.03 9.85 -1.94
C ARG A 201 25.47 8.41 -2.01
#